data_AF-A0A8X6YB57-F1
#
_entry.id   AF-A0A8X6YB57-F1
#
_cell.length_a   1.000
_cell.length_b   1.000
_cell.length_c   1.000
_cell.angle_alpha   90.00
_cell.angle_beta   90.00
_cell.angle_gamma   90.00
#
_symmetry.space_group_name_H-M   'P 1'
#
loop_
_entity.id
_entity.type
_entity.pdbx_description
1 polymer ?
#
loop_
_entity_poly.entity_id
_entity_poly.type
_entity_poly.pdbx_seq_one_letter_code
_entity_poly.pdbx_strand_id
1 'polypeptide(L)'
;MLWKVLLGLFTVFSHSSSPGLSPETEYIPTESGPQTAEEAEIARAALHDNNLYGGDIVLPDGWNETDASIAGIRDIKFRWFEGLDKAIVPFVIDQSSYGIRNIIYQAIEQYHRHTCVRFVPRTNQTDYIRIFSGNGCWSAVGRSGGRQDLSLGKGCGYIGLVIHQLGHAIGLFHEHQRSDRDNYVTIYRQNAIPSQLHNFAKMDKSKELIFTPYE
;
A
#
# COMPACT_ATOMS: atom_id res chain seq x y z
N MET A 1 7.90 11.33 -9.39
CA MET A 1 9.04 11.33 -8.43
C MET A 1 8.81 10.42 -7.20
N LEU A 2 7.57 10.06 -6.85
CA LEU A 2 7.28 9.13 -5.72
C LEU A 2 7.58 7.64 -6.01
N TRP A 3 7.59 7.22 -7.27
CA TRP A 3 7.78 5.80 -7.65
C TRP A 3 9.24 5.31 -7.63
N LYS A 4 10.20 6.24 -7.56
CA LYS A 4 11.62 5.90 -7.38
C LYS A 4 11.93 5.29 -6.00
N VAL A 5 10.99 5.32 -5.06
CA VAL A 5 11.13 4.65 -3.75
C VAL A 5 11.05 3.11 -3.90
N LEU A 6 10.39 2.59 -4.95
CA LEU A 6 10.24 1.14 -5.18
C LEU A 6 11.39 0.53 -6.00
N LEU A 7 12.11 1.32 -6.81
CA LEU A 7 13.11 0.83 -7.77
C LEU A 7 14.52 0.62 -7.17
N GLY A 8 14.72 0.84 -5.87
CA GLY A 8 16.03 0.74 -5.21
C GLY A 8 16.50 -0.68 -4.80
N LEU A 9 15.72 -1.74 -5.08
CA LEU A 9 15.99 -3.10 -4.58
C LEU A 9 16.12 -4.16 -5.70
N PHE A 10 16.73 -3.81 -6.84
CA PHE A 10 17.08 -4.81 -7.86
C PHE A 10 18.57 -5.17 -7.79
N THR A 11 18.90 -6.21 -7.02
CA THR A 11 20.10 -7.10 -7.07
C THR A 11 20.00 -8.00 -5.83
N VAL A 12 20.01 -9.33 -5.78
CA VAL A 12 20.53 -10.41 -6.65
C VAL A 12 19.69 -11.67 -6.35
N PHE A 13 19.15 -12.35 -7.36
CA PHE A 13 18.66 -13.73 -7.18
C PHE A 13 19.78 -14.70 -7.58
N SER A 14 20.35 -15.41 -6.61
CA SER A 14 21.12 -16.63 -6.86
C SER A 14 20.47 -17.77 -6.07
N HIS A 15 19.94 -18.76 -6.79
CA HIS A 15 19.37 -19.96 -6.20
C HIS A 15 20.48 -20.87 -5.68
N SER A 16 20.44 -21.21 -4.39
CA SER A 16 21.11 -22.41 -3.87
C SER A 16 20.12 -23.23 -3.04
N SER A 17 20.05 -24.51 -3.35
CA SER A 17 19.18 -25.54 -2.77
C SER A 17 19.32 -25.71 -1.25
N SER A 18 18.19 -25.80 -0.55
CA SER A 18 18.09 -26.02 0.91
C SER A 18 18.23 -27.49 1.32
N PRO A 19 18.85 -27.80 2.48
CA PRO A 19 18.46 -28.93 3.31
C PRO A 19 17.45 -28.47 4.37
N GLY A 20 16.42 -29.29 4.63
CA GLY A 20 15.22 -28.95 5.40
C GLY A 20 15.46 -28.63 6.88
N LEU A 21 14.53 -27.84 7.46
CA LEU A 21 14.49 -27.48 8.89
C LEU A 21 13.04 -27.43 9.42
N SER A 22 12.96 -27.60 10.74
CA SER A 22 11.85 -27.91 11.66
C SER A 22 10.68 -26.91 11.71
N PRO A 23 9.51 -27.30 12.30
CA PRO A 23 8.37 -26.41 12.43
C PRO A 23 8.62 -25.34 13.49
N GLU A 24 8.13 -24.13 13.23
CA GLU A 24 8.33 -22.87 13.97
C GLU A 24 9.57 -22.06 13.59
N THR A 25 9.71 -21.74 12.30
CA THR A 25 10.45 -20.54 11.89
C THR A 25 9.66 -19.30 12.29
N GLU A 26 10.15 -18.61 13.33
CA GLU A 26 9.71 -17.28 13.72
C GLU A 26 9.77 -16.34 12.50
N TYR A 27 8.65 -15.69 12.17
CA TYR A 27 8.58 -14.72 11.09
C TYR A 27 9.43 -13.49 11.47
N ILE A 28 10.64 -13.40 10.91
CA ILE A 28 11.50 -12.22 11.04
C ILE A 28 11.37 -11.42 9.74
N PRO A 29 10.53 -10.38 9.70
CA PRO A 29 10.43 -9.56 8.51
C PRO A 29 11.74 -8.80 8.26
N THR A 30 12.25 -8.87 7.03
CA THR A 30 13.53 -8.25 6.62
C THR A 30 13.29 -7.08 5.65
N GLU A 31 14.31 -6.24 5.45
CA GLU A 31 14.27 -5.14 4.48
C GLU A 31 14.17 -5.64 3.03
N SER A 32 14.72 -6.83 2.78
CA SER A 32 14.49 -7.62 1.59
C SER A 32 13.10 -8.29 1.71
N GLY A 33 12.31 -8.35 0.62
CA GLY A 33 10.97 -8.93 0.64
C GLY A 33 10.92 -10.43 1.05
N PRO A 34 9.87 -11.17 0.71
CA PRO A 34 9.82 -12.61 0.96
C PRO A 34 11.10 -13.34 0.50
N GLN A 35 11.73 -14.10 1.40
CA GLN A 35 12.96 -14.85 1.12
C GLN A 35 12.69 -16.28 0.65
N THR A 36 11.48 -16.78 0.90
CA THR A 36 11.05 -18.13 0.52
C THR A 36 9.74 -18.08 -0.28
N ALA A 37 9.45 -19.17 -1.00
CA ALA A 37 8.18 -19.31 -1.71
C ALA A 37 6.98 -19.34 -0.76
N GLU A 38 7.14 -19.90 0.44
CA GLU A 38 6.11 -19.92 1.47
C GLU A 38 5.82 -18.52 1.99
N GLU A 39 6.87 -17.75 2.31
CA GLU A 39 6.73 -16.34 2.68
C GLU A 39 6.06 -15.51 1.58
N ALA A 40 6.42 -15.77 0.32
CA ALA A 40 5.85 -15.07 -0.83
C ALA A 40 4.35 -15.37 -0.97
N GLU A 41 3.95 -16.62 -0.74
CA GLU A 41 2.55 -17.02 -0.77
C GLU A 41 1.74 -16.41 0.38
N ILE A 42 2.31 -16.36 1.59
CA ILE A 42 1.68 -15.70 2.75
C ILE A 42 1.47 -14.20 2.47
N ALA A 43 2.51 -13.52 1.96
CA ALA A 43 2.43 -12.11 1.60
C ALA A 43 1.40 -11.85 0.50
N ARG A 44 1.37 -12.70 -0.54
CA ARG A 44 0.41 -12.62 -1.65
C ARG A 44 -1.02 -12.80 -1.16
N ALA A 45 -1.28 -13.84 -0.36
CA ALA A 45 -2.60 -14.11 0.20
C ALA A 45 -3.11 -12.95 1.06
N ALA A 46 -2.22 -12.25 1.76
CA ALA A 46 -2.58 -11.11 2.59
C ALA A 46 -3.05 -9.87 1.80
N LEU A 47 -2.69 -9.73 0.52
CA LEU A 47 -3.05 -8.59 -0.35
C LEU A 47 -4.34 -8.79 -1.15
N HIS A 48 -5.01 -9.93 -0.99
CA HIS A 48 -6.12 -10.31 -1.84
C HIS A 48 -7.39 -10.58 -1.04
N ASP A 49 -8.13 -9.52 -0.72
CA ASP A 49 -9.50 -9.61 -0.24
C ASP A 49 -10.49 -9.34 -1.38
N ASN A 50 -11.46 -10.24 -1.58
CA ASN A 50 -12.48 -10.10 -2.62
C ASN A 50 -13.51 -8.99 -2.33
N ASN A 51 -13.52 -8.44 -1.12
CA ASN A 51 -14.42 -7.37 -0.72
C ASN A 51 -13.76 -5.99 -0.74
N LEU A 52 -12.46 -5.93 -1.02
CA LEU A 52 -11.70 -4.69 -1.08
C LEU A 52 -11.43 -4.29 -2.53
N TYR A 53 -11.48 -2.98 -2.79
CA TYR A 53 -11.20 -2.45 -4.12
C TYR A 53 -9.74 -2.74 -4.49
N GLY A 54 -9.50 -3.34 -5.66
CA GLY A 54 -8.14 -3.68 -6.08
C GLY A 54 -7.46 -4.78 -5.25
N GLY A 55 -8.17 -5.37 -4.27
CA GLY A 55 -7.68 -6.41 -3.37
C GLY A 55 -7.33 -5.92 -1.96
N ASP A 56 -6.98 -4.65 -1.79
CA ASP A 56 -6.44 -4.10 -0.54
C ASP A 56 -6.81 -2.63 -0.24
N ILE A 57 -7.74 -2.03 -1.00
CA ILE A 57 -8.19 -0.65 -0.78
C ILE A 57 -9.61 -0.63 -0.19
N VAL A 58 -9.75 0.09 0.94
CA VAL A 58 -11.04 0.52 1.48
C VAL A 58 -11.38 1.90 0.87
N LEU A 59 -12.49 2.00 0.15
CA LEU A 59 -12.93 3.29 -0.38
C LEU A 59 -13.58 4.13 0.73
N PRO A 60 -13.22 5.43 0.87
CA PRO A 60 -13.87 6.31 1.85
C PRO A 60 -15.38 6.45 1.64
N ASP A 61 -16.12 6.74 2.71
CA ASP A 61 -17.54 7.03 2.60
C ASP A 61 -17.80 8.25 1.69
N GLY A 62 -18.79 8.13 0.82
CA GLY A 62 -19.13 9.17 -0.16
C GLY A 62 -18.14 9.29 -1.32
N TRP A 63 -17.23 8.33 -1.49
CA TRP A 63 -16.35 8.27 -2.66
C TRP A 63 -17.15 8.11 -3.95
N ASN A 64 -16.88 8.98 -4.91
CA ASN A 64 -17.31 8.86 -6.29
C ASN A 64 -16.07 8.57 -7.14
N GLU A 65 -16.18 7.70 -8.14
CA GLU A 65 -15.09 7.41 -9.08
C GLU A 65 -14.49 8.67 -9.75
N THR A 66 -15.22 9.80 -9.75
CA THR A 66 -14.73 11.11 -10.23
C THR A 66 -13.64 11.71 -9.35
N ASP A 67 -13.47 11.19 -8.13
CA ASP A 67 -12.55 11.70 -7.13
C ASP A 67 -11.14 11.09 -7.28
N ALA A 68 -10.93 10.15 -8.20
CA ALA A 68 -9.60 9.64 -8.57
C ALA A 68 -8.90 10.54 -9.61
N SER A 69 -7.60 10.77 -9.46
CA SER A 69 -6.71 11.33 -10.48
C SER A 69 -5.29 10.76 -10.36
N ILE A 70 -4.77 10.12 -11.42
CA ILE A 70 -3.39 9.63 -11.55
C ILE A 70 -2.99 8.71 -10.42
N ALA A 71 -3.40 7.44 -10.45
CA ALA A 71 -3.03 6.47 -9.42
C ALA A 71 -3.11 7.09 -7.99
N GLY A 72 -4.06 7.99 -7.76
CA GLY A 72 -3.97 9.10 -6.80
C GLY A 72 -5.34 9.73 -6.57
N ILE A 73 -5.59 10.43 -5.45
CA ILE A 73 -6.87 11.06 -5.17
C ILE A 73 -6.88 12.54 -5.60
N ARG A 74 -7.90 12.94 -6.38
CA ARG A 74 -8.08 14.29 -6.94
C ARG A 74 -8.70 15.23 -5.93
N ASP A 75 -9.77 14.78 -5.30
CA ASP A 75 -10.60 15.64 -4.46
C ASP A 75 -9.84 16.05 -3.21
N ILE A 76 -9.75 17.36 -3.00
CA ILE A 76 -9.08 17.97 -1.87
C ILE A 76 -9.70 17.54 -0.54
N LYS A 77 -10.99 17.18 -0.51
CA LYS A 77 -11.66 16.69 0.71
C LYS A 77 -11.02 15.43 1.26
N PHE A 78 -10.43 14.59 0.42
CA PHE A 78 -9.79 13.33 0.81
C PHE A 78 -8.27 13.41 0.92
N ARG A 79 -7.69 14.61 0.87
CA ARG A 79 -6.26 14.79 1.07
C ARG A 79 -5.97 15.21 2.51
N TRP A 80 -4.77 14.87 2.97
CA TRP A 80 -4.27 15.25 4.28
C TRP A 80 -3.77 16.71 4.25
N PHE A 81 -4.37 17.58 5.07
CA PHE A 81 -4.00 18.99 5.18
C PHE A 81 -3.82 19.40 6.63
N GLU A 82 -2.59 19.75 7.00
CA GLU A 82 -2.30 20.69 8.09
C GLU A 82 -0.97 21.41 7.79
N GLY A 83 -1.03 22.52 7.03
CA GLY A 83 0.14 23.35 6.70
C GLY A 83 0.12 23.89 5.27
N LEU A 84 0.86 24.98 5.03
CA LEU A 84 0.88 25.66 3.73
C LEU A 84 1.59 24.85 2.63
N ASP A 85 2.56 23.98 2.99
CA ASP A 85 3.46 23.29 2.01
C ASP A 85 3.71 21.78 2.28
N LYS A 86 3.13 21.19 3.33
CA LYS A 86 3.38 19.78 3.71
C LYS A 86 2.08 19.05 4.01
N ALA A 87 1.96 17.84 3.49
CA ALA A 87 0.89 16.92 3.88
C ALA A 87 1.27 16.26 5.21
N ILE A 88 0.57 16.61 6.29
CA ILE A 88 0.77 16.04 7.62
C ILE A 88 -0.21 14.88 7.81
N VAL A 89 0.31 13.72 8.16
CA VAL A 89 -0.48 12.49 8.34
C VAL A 89 -0.29 11.99 9.78
N PRO A 90 -1.18 12.35 10.71
CA PRO A 90 -1.11 11.86 12.08
C PRO A 90 -1.32 10.35 12.13
N PHE A 91 -0.52 9.64 12.92
CA PHE A 91 -0.68 8.20 13.09
C PHE A 91 -0.45 7.73 14.54
N VAL A 92 -1.03 6.58 14.85
CA VAL A 92 -0.72 5.77 16.03
C VAL A 92 -0.37 4.34 15.60
N ILE A 93 0.53 3.69 16.32
CA ILE A 93 0.82 2.26 16.16
C ILE A 93 0.14 1.55 17.30
N ASP A 94 -0.84 0.71 16.97
CA ASP A 94 -1.50 -0.16 17.93
C ASP A 94 -0.52 -1.21 18.48
N GLN A 95 -0.74 -1.64 19.73
CA GLN A 95 0.12 -2.63 20.37
C GLN A 95 0.23 -3.93 19.56
N SER A 96 -0.83 -4.30 18.85
CA SER A 96 -0.84 -5.48 17.96
C SER A 96 0.21 -5.44 16.85
N SER A 97 0.70 -4.25 16.45
CA SER A 97 1.73 -4.08 15.41
C SER A 97 3.14 -3.84 15.96
N TYR A 98 3.36 -3.97 17.28
CA TYR A 98 4.68 -3.69 17.86
C TYR A 98 5.80 -4.61 17.34
N GLY A 99 5.48 -5.85 16.94
CA GLY A 99 6.44 -6.78 16.34
C GLY A 99 7.08 -6.29 15.04
N ILE A 100 6.40 -5.41 14.29
CA ILE A 100 6.90 -4.84 13.02
C ILE A 100 7.15 -3.33 13.11
N ARG A 101 7.17 -2.76 14.33
CA ARG A 101 7.26 -1.30 14.55
C ARG A 101 8.49 -0.66 13.91
N ASN A 102 9.63 -1.36 13.95
CA ASN A 102 10.86 -0.88 13.31
C ASN A 102 10.66 -0.68 11.79
N ILE A 103 10.00 -1.62 11.14
CA ILE A 103 9.75 -1.60 9.69
C ILE A 103 8.73 -0.51 9.33
N ILE A 104 7.72 -0.29 10.17
CA ILE A 104 6.80 0.84 10.03
C ILE A 104 7.57 2.17 10.03
N TYR A 105 8.49 2.36 10.97
CA TYR A 105 9.30 3.59 10.99
C TYR A 105 10.26 3.71 9.79
N GLN A 106 10.86 2.61 9.34
CA GLN A 106 11.69 2.62 8.13
C GLN A 106 10.89 3.00 6.88
N ALA A 107 9.68 2.46 6.72
CA ALA A 107 8.78 2.82 5.62
C ALA A 107 8.35 4.31 5.69
N ILE A 108 8.05 4.82 6.89
CA ILE A 108 7.77 6.24 7.12
C ILE A 108 8.97 7.11 6.71
N GLU A 109 10.18 6.71 7.06
CA GLU A 109 11.41 7.44 6.72
C GLU A 109 11.61 7.53 5.20
N GLN A 110 11.21 6.50 4.43
CA GLN A 110 11.25 6.58 2.97
C GLN A 110 10.38 7.73 2.42
N TYR A 111 9.19 7.95 2.99
CA TYR A 111 8.36 9.11 2.61
C TYR A 111 8.99 10.43 3.05
N HIS A 112 9.56 10.49 4.25
CA HIS A 112 10.18 11.72 4.77
C HIS A 112 11.37 12.18 3.91
N ARG A 113 12.19 11.23 3.43
CA ARG A 113 13.38 11.50 2.59
C ARG A 113 13.05 11.93 1.17
N HIS A 114 12.02 11.34 0.57
CA HIS A 114 11.78 11.46 -0.88
C HIS A 114 10.59 12.33 -1.26
N THR A 115 9.80 12.78 -0.29
CA THR A 115 8.54 13.52 -0.53
C THR A 115 8.35 14.67 0.45
N CYS A 116 7.28 15.46 0.26
CA CYS A 116 6.81 16.45 1.24
C CYS A 116 5.85 15.89 2.29
N VAL A 117 5.48 14.59 2.21
CA VAL A 117 4.57 13.94 3.17
C VAL A 117 5.27 13.71 4.50
N ARG A 118 4.61 14.06 5.60
CA ARG A 118 5.13 13.87 6.96
C ARG A 118 4.13 13.12 7.82
N PHE A 119 4.42 11.83 8.02
CA PHE A 119 3.78 11.04 9.06
C PHE A 119 4.28 11.51 10.44
N VAL A 120 3.36 11.87 11.34
CA VAL A 120 3.67 12.38 12.68
C VAL A 120 2.93 11.57 13.74
N PRO A 121 3.54 11.29 14.91
CA PRO A 121 2.81 10.70 16.02
C PRO A 121 1.62 11.59 16.39
N ARG A 122 0.43 10.99 16.42
CA ARG A 122 -0.79 11.70 16.78
C ARG A 122 -0.73 12.18 18.23
N THR A 123 -1.20 13.40 18.44
CA THR A 123 -1.48 13.95 19.77
C THR A 123 -2.99 14.11 19.95
N ASN A 124 -3.58 15.14 19.37
CA ASN A 124 -4.99 15.52 19.52
C ASN A 124 -5.73 15.66 18.18
N GLN A 125 -5.10 15.34 17.05
CA GLN A 125 -5.72 15.44 15.74
C GLN A 125 -6.96 14.53 15.67
N THR A 126 -8.05 15.07 15.12
CA THR A 126 -9.30 14.32 14.91
C THR A 126 -9.10 13.23 13.87
N ASP A 127 -8.41 13.58 12.78
CA ASP A 127 -8.15 12.69 11.66
C ASP A 127 -6.78 12.06 11.80
N TYR A 128 -6.71 10.73 11.75
CA TYR A 128 -5.44 10.00 11.90
C TYR A 128 -5.56 8.56 11.45
N ILE A 129 -4.41 7.95 11.17
CA ILE A 129 -4.28 6.54 10.87
C ILE A 129 -3.99 5.75 12.16
N ARG A 130 -4.74 4.67 12.41
CA ARG A 130 -4.33 3.63 13.37
C ARG A 130 -3.77 2.44 12.60
N ILE A 131 -2.47 2.23 12.72
CA ILE A 131 -1.77 1.09 12.15
C ILE A 131 -1.89 -0.08 13.14
N PHE A 132 -2.51 -1.18 12.73
CA PHE A 132 -2.78 -2.34 13.60
C PHE A 132 -2.61 -3.66 12.85
N SER A 133 -2.46 -4.77 13.59
CA SER A 133 -2.35 -6.11 12.99
C SER A 133 -3.73 -6.73 12.85
N GLY A 134 -4.40 -6.48 11.71
CA GLY A 134 -5.66 -7.11 11.34
C GLY A 134 -5.50 -8.34 10.44
N ASN A 135 -6.56 -8.68 9.71
CA ASN A 135 -6.52 -9.68 8.66
C ASN A 135 -6.12 -9.01 7.34
N GLY A 136 -5.07 -9.52 6.71
CA GLY A 136 -4.55 -8.99 5.45
C GLY A 136 -3.80 -7.66 5.57
N CYS A 137 -3.32 -7.19 4.42
CA CYS A 137 -2.68 -5.89 4.25
C CYS A 137 -3.68 -5.01 3.50
N TRP A 138 -4.13 -3.92 4.11
CA TRP A 138 -5.05 -2.99 3.45
C TRP A 138 -5.05 -1.62 4.10
N SER A 139 -5.50 -0.62 3.36
CA SER A 139 -5.70 0.74 3.84
C SER A 139 -6.87 1.42 3.16
N ALA A 140 -7.38 2.48 3.79
CA ALA A 140 -8.22 3.42 3.07
C ALA A 140 -7.39 4.24 2.07
N VAL A 141 -8.00 4.67 0.96
CA VAL A 141 -7.34 5.59 0.02
C VAL A 141 -7.56 7.05 0.42
N GLY A 142 -6.48 7.72 0.81
CA GLY A 142 -6.51 9.12 1.28
C GLY A 142 -7.04 9.28 2.71
N ARG A 143 -7.44 10.51 3.05
CA ARG A 143 -8.03 10.89 4.34
C ARG A 143 -9.53 10.64 4.32
N SER A 144 -10.01 9.69 5.12
CA SER A 144 -11.44 9.37 5.26
C SER A 144 -12.17 10.24 6.29
N GLY A 145 -11.42 10.92 7.17
CA GLY A 145 -11.97 11.64 8.32
C GLY A 145 -12.07 10.76 9.57
N GLY A 146 -11.84 11.34 10.74
CA GLY A 146 -11.75 10.63 12.01
C GLY A 146 -10.60 9.62 12.06
N ARG A 147 -10.74 8.61 12.92
CA ARG A 147 -9.82 7.47 12.93
C ARG A 147 -10.08 6.59 11.70
N GLN A 148 -9.06 6.38 10.87
CA GLN A 148 -9.06 5.35 9.84
C GLN A 148 -8.04 4.25 10.18
N ASP A 149 -8.43 2.99 9.98
CA ASP A 149 -7.57 1.85 10.26
C ASP A 149 -6.72 1.47 9.03
N LEU A 150 -5.48 1.03 9.27
CA LEU A 150 -4.57 0.47 8.28
C LEU A 150 -4.09 -0.87 8.82
N SER A 151 -4.45 -1.96 8.14
CA SER A 151 -4.12 -3.32 8.57
C SER A 151 -2.76 -3.74 8.01
N LEU A 152 -1.88 -4.18 8.90
CA LEU A 152 -0.63 -4.88 8.60
C LEU A 152 -0.63 -6.22 9.34
N GLY A 153 -1.41 -7.18 8.84
CA GLY A 153 -1.50 -8.52 9.38
C GLY A 153 -0.28 -9.42 9.10
N LYS A 154 -0.46 -10.72 9.31
CA LYS A 154 0.54 -11.75 8.95
C LYS A 154 0.85 -11.67 7.46
N GLY A 155 2.13 -11.60 7.10
CA GLY A 155 2.58 -11.44 5.71
C GLY A 155 2.81 -10.00 5.25
N CYS A 156 2.39 -9.00 6.04
CA CYS A 156 2.47 -7.59 5.65
C CYS A 156 3.75 -6.88 6.12
N GLY A 157 4.59 -7.56 6.92
CA GLY A 157 5.73 -6.98 7.60
C GLY A 157 6.92 -6.62 6.69
N TYR A 158 6.79 -6.60 5.37
CA TYR A 158 7.89 -6.22 4.47
C TYR A 158 7.87 -4.72 4.19
N ILE A 159 9.03 -4.07 4.21
CA ILE A 159 9.13 -2.60 4.05
C ILE A 159 8.38 -2.09 2.81
N GLY A 160 8.48 -2.80 1.67
CA GLY A 160 7.77 -2.46 0.44
C GLY A 160 6.25 -2.49 0.59
N LEU A 161 5.71 -3.50 1.30
CA LEU A 161 4.27 -3.59 1.57
C LEU A 161 3.81 -2.50 2.53
N VAL A 162 4.60 -2.17 3.55
CA VAL A 162 4.26 -1.08 4.46
C VAL A 162 4.27 0.27 3.73
N ILE A 163 5.26 0.51 2.85
CA ILE A 163 5.29 1.70 1.99
C ILE A 163 4.06 1.78 1.10
N HIS A 164 3.66 0.65 0.51
CA HIS A 164 2.48 0.53 -0.34
C HIS A 164 1.20 0.87 0.41
N GLN A 165 0.98 0.28 1.60
CA GLN A 165 -0.23 0.56 2.40
C GLN A 165 -0.26 2.01 2.93
N LEU A 166 0.90 2.58 3.27
CA LEU A 166 1.00 4.02 3.56
C LEU A 166 0.73 4.87 2.30
N GLY A 167 1.07 4.35 1.12
CA GLY A 167 0.76 4.94 -0.19
C GLY A 167 -0.72 5.07 -0.43
N HIS A 168 -1.48 4.02 -0.18
CA HIS A 168 -2.95 4.09 -0.17
C HIS A 168 -3.43 5.15 0.80
N ALA A 169 -2.96 5.13 2.05
CA ALA A 169 -3.40 6.09 3.05
C ALA A 169 -3.15 7.56 2.67
N ILE A 170 -2.10 7.88 1.90
CA ILE A 170 -1.85 9.25 1.42
C ILE A 170 -2.67 9.61 0.17
N GLY A 171 -3.33 8.63 -0.45
CA GLY A 171 -4.25 8.82 -1.55
C GLY A 171 -3.86 8.11 -2.84
N LEU A 172 -2.90 7.19 -2.85
CA LEU A 172 -2.50 6.49 -4.07
C LEU A 172 -3.38 5.27 -4.34
N PHE A 173 -3.66 5.01 -5.61
CA PHE A 173 -4.26 3.79 -6.14
C PHE A 173 -3.21 2.99 -6.91
N HIS A 174 -3.60 1.81 -7.39
CA HIS A 174 -2.71 0.99 -8.21
C HIS A 174 -2.48 1.55 -9.62
N GLU A 175 -1.24 1.52 -10.06
CA GLU A 175 -0.83 1.95 -11.41
C GLU A 175 -1.33 1.01 -12.50
N HIS A 176 -1.43 -0.30 -12.22
CA HIS A 176 -2.02 -1.23 -13.17
C HIS A 176 -3.50 -0.96 -13.42
N GLN A 177 -4.15 -0.10 -12.62
CA GLN A 177 -5.53 0.33 -12.84
C GLN A 177 -5.62 1.62 -13.66
N ARG A 178 -4.51 2.28 -14.04
CA ARG A 178 -4.54 3.47 -14.92
C ARG A 178 -5.29 3.19 -16.22
N SER A 179 -5.99 4.19 -16.73
CA SER A 179 -6.79 4.06 -17.95
C SER A 179 -5.92 3.79 -19.19
N ASP A 180 -4.66 4.22 -19.17
CA ASP A 180 -3.65 4.04 -20.22
C ASP A 180 -2.76 2.80 -20.05
N ARG A 181 -2.98 1.97 -19.02
CA ARG A 181 -2.12 0.81 -18.70
C ARG A 181 -1.94 -0.19 -19.84
N ASP A 182 -2.94 -0.34 -20.71
CA ASP A 182 -2.89 -1.29 -21.84
C ASP A 182 -1.89 -0.86 -22.94
N ASN A 183 -1.32 0.35 -22.87
CA ASN A 183 -0.20 0.76 -23.73
C ASN A 183 1.16 0.22 -23.23
N TYR A 184 1.21 -0.29 -22.00
CA TYR A 184 2.47 -0.67 -21.32
C TYR A 184 2.45 -2.13 -20.86
N VAL A 185 1.30 -2.64 -20.42
CA VAL A 185 1.15 -4.01 -19.90
C VAL A 185 -0.06 -4.71 -20.52
N THR A 186 0.04 -6.04 -20.65
CA THR A 186 -1.07 -6.90 -21.09
C THR A 186 -1.56 -7.75 -19.93
N ILE A 187 -2.86 -7.67 -19.62
CA ILE A 187 -3.50 -8.51 -18.60
C ILE A 187 -4.04 -9.79 -19.25
N TYR A 188 -3.35 -10.90 -19.05
CA TYR A 188 -3.82 -12.24 -19.44
C TYR A 188 -4.90 -12.74 -18.48
N ARG A 189 -6.14 -12.27 -18.67
CA ARG A 189 -7.28 -12.56 -17.79
C ARG A 189 -7.54 -14.06 -17.58
N GLN A 190 -7.19 -14.91 -18.55
CA GLN A 190 -7.30 -16.36 -18.43
C GLN A 190 -6.39 -16.97 -17.36
N ASN A 191 -5.35 -16.26 -16.93
CA ASN A 191 -4.44 -16.69 -15.88
C ASN A 191 -4.85 -16.16 -14.51
N ALA A 192 -5.87 -15.30 -14.43
CA ALA A 192 -6.35 -14.73 -13.19
C ALA A 192 -7.40 -15.64 -12.53
N ILE A 193 -7.44 -15.63 -11.20
CA ILE A 193 -8.52 -16.27 -10.44
C ILE A 193 -9.84 -15.58 -10.83
N PRO A 194 -10.88 -16.31 -11.29
CA PRO A 194 -12.09 -15.69 -11.82
C PRO A 194 -12.77 -14.69 -10.86
N SER A 195 -12.78 -14.99 -9.56
CA SER A 195 -13.35 -14.10 -8.54
C SER A 195 -12.57 -12.80 -8.34
N GLN A 196 -11.30 -12.74 -8.77
CA GLN A 196 -10.40 -11.59 -8.61
C GLN A 196 -10.28 -10.73 -9.88
N LEU A 197 -11.00 -11.06 -10.95
CA LEU A 197 -10.92 -10.31 -12.21
C LEU A 197 -11.29 -8.83 -12.06
N HIS A 198 -12.12 -8.50 -11.07
CA HIS A 198 -12.50 -7.12 -10.77
C HIS A 198 -11.32 -6.25 -10.31
N ASN A 199 -10.27 -6.83 -9.72
CA ASN A 199 -9.06 -6.11 -9.28
C ASN A 199 -8.21 -5.57 -10.45
N PHE A 200 -8.49 -6.02 -11.67
CA PHE A 200 -7.85 -5.53 -12.90
C PHE A 200 -8.72 -4.50 -13.65
N ALA A 201 -9.85 -4.06 -13.07
CA ALA A 201 -10.65 -3.00 -13.65
C ALA A 201 -9.82 -1.71 -13.76
N LYS A 202 -9.88 -1.08 -14.94
CA LYS A 202 -9.23 0.21 -15.17
C LYS A 202 -10.09 1.33 -14.61
N MET A 203 -9.44 2.41 -14.21
CA MET A 203 -10.08 3.69 -13.94
C MET A 203 -10.70 4.26 -15.22
N ASP A 204 -11.77 5.03 -15.03
CA ASP A 204 -12.40 5.76 -16.13
C ASP A 204 -11.48 6.90 -16.59
N LYS A 205 -11.07 6.85 -17.87
CA LYS A 205 -10.20 7.83 -18.51
C LYS A 205 -10.73 9.27 -18.39
N SER A 206 -12.06 9.46 -18.39
CA SER A 206 -12.66 10.79 -18.28
C SER A 206 -12.54 11.40 -16.88
N LYS A 207 -12.30 10.54 -15.88
CA LYS A 207 -12.16 10.90 -14.47
C LYS A 207 -10.68 11.01 -14.09
N GLU A 208 -9.82 10.30 -14.81
CA GLU A 208 -8.38 10.28 -14.60
C GLU A 208 -7.67 11.46 -15.28
N LEU A 209 -6.86 12.20 -14.52
CA LEU A 209 -5.79 13.02 -15.08
C LEU A 209 -4.55 12.13 -15.25
N ILE A 210 -3.62 12.43 -16.16
CA ILE A 210 -2.34 11.71 -16.29
C ILE A 210 -1.24 12.75 -16.44
N PHE A 211 -0.41 12.94 -15.40
CA PHE A 211 0.70 13.92 -15.40
C PHE A 211 2.09 13.27 -15.34
N THR A 212 2.17 11.95 -15.19
CA THR A 212 3.43 11.20 -15.15
C THR A 212 3.42 10.06 -16.19
N PRO A 213 4.60 9.67 -16.71
CA PRO A 213 4.76 8.42 -17.43
C PRO A 213 4.23 7.23 -16.61
N TYR A 214 3.92 6.13 -17.30
CA TYR A 214 3.71 4.84 -16.66
C TYR A 214 5.06 4.27 -16.23
N GLU A 215 5.11 3.63 -15.07
CA GLU A 215 6.33 3.08 -14.46
C GLU A 215 6.15 1.58 -14.12
#